data_AF-A0A7L1HP96-F1
#
_entry.id   AF-A0A7L1HP96-F1
#
_cell.length_a   1.000
_cell.length_b   1.000
_cell.length_c   1.000
_cell.angle_alpha   90.00
_cell.angle_beta   90.00
_cell.angle_gamma   90.00
#
_symmetry.space_group_name_H-M   'P 1'
#
loop_
_entity.id
_entity.type
_entity.pdbx_description
1 polymer ?
#
loop_
_entity_poly.entity_id
_entity_poly.type
_entity_poly.pdbx_seq_one_letter_code
_entity_poly.pdbx_strand_id
1 'polypeptide(L)'
;GSSDVVCDLLGVKGKDILYMGDHIFGDILKSKKRQGWRTFLVVPELARELQVWTEKSELFEELRSLDLFLAELYQHLDSGSSERPDISSIKRQIQKVTHEMDMCYGKMGSLFRCGSRQTLFASQLMRYADLYAASFINFLYYPFSYLFRAPPVLMAHESTVEHSRLDTGEVGTALAPWLAQHNHPGHQVGGRGQRGRIGELQHWPPAAGGVLCPLSLPPPSQVTAVPPDSSGEEEDDGEA
;
A
#
# COMPACT_ATOMS: atom_id res chain seq x y z
N GLY A 1 -3.99 6.92 33.20
CA GLY A 1 -2.85 7.64 32.61
C GLY A 1 -3.24 8.17 31.24
N SER A 2 -2.59 9.22 30.76
CA SER A 2 -2.75 9.77 29.40
C SER A 2 -1.57 9.36 28.51
N SER A 3 -1.71 9.46 27.19
CA SER A 3 -0.61 9.35 26.23
C SER A 3 0.46 10.41 26.46
N ASP A 4 0.06 11.62 26.90
CA ASP A 4 0.99 12.73 27.17
C ASP A 4 2.00 12.37 28.26
N VAL A 5 1.54 11.62 29.28
CA VAL A 5 2.40 11.13 30.36
C VAL A 5 3.49 10.20 29.84
N VAL A 6 3.22 9.42 28.78
CA VAL A 6 4.22 8.55 28.16
C VAL A 6 5.27 9.37 27.42
N CYS A 7 4.85 10.40 26.68
CA CYS A 7 5.74 11.32 26.00
C CYS A 7 6.64 12.07 27.00
N ASP A 8 6.06 12.58 28.09
CA ASP A 8 6.78 13.34 29.12
C ASP A 8 7.80 12.49 29.87
N LEU A 9 7.43 11.26 30.24
CA LEU A 9 8.31 10.34 30.96
C LEU A 9 9.48 9.85 30.11
N LEU A 10 9.27 9.68 28.80
CA LEU A 10 10.28 9.19 27.87
C LEU A 10 11.06 10.33 27.18
N GLY A 11 10.60 11.58 27.26
CA GLY A 11 11.21 12.74 26.62
C GLY A 11 11.19 12.66 25.09
N VAL A 12 10.17 12.03 24.50
CA VAL A 12 10.04 11.79 23.05
C VAL A 12 8.81 12.49 22.48
N LYS A 13 8.84 12.81 21.17
CA LYS A 13 7.70 13.37 20.46
C LYS A 13 6.86 12.25 19.85
N GLY A 14 5.61 12.55 19.49
CA GLY A 14 4.70 11.55 18.92
C GLY A 14 5.26 10.82 17.70
N LYS A 15 5.93 11.52 16.78
CA LYS A 15 6.52 10.92 15.56
C LYS A 15 7.68 9.94 15.84
N ASP A 16 8.26 9.97 17.04
CA ASP A 16 9.33 9.07 17.48
C ASP A 16 8.77 7.78 18.10
N ILE A 17 7.45 7.71 18.34
CA ILE A 17 6.76 6.56 18.90
C ILE A 17 6.08 5.78 17.78
N LEU A 18 6.38 4.48 17.69
CA LEU A 18 5.61 3.51 16.92
C LEU A 18 4.71 2.70 17.86
N TYR A 19 3.42 2.99 17.83
CA TYR A 19 2.41 2.27 18.62
C TYR A 19 1.80 1.13 17.83
N MET A 20 1.80 -0.06 18.42
CA MET A 20 1.29 -1.29 17.81
C MET A 20 0.04 -1.74 18.54
N GLY A 21 -1.02 -2.04 17.80
CA GLY A 21 -2.28 -2.54 18.37
C GLY A 21 -3.15 -3.23 17.31
N ASP A 22 -4.24 -3.84 17.74
CA ASP A 22 -5.21 -4.53 16.89
C ASP A 22 -6.55 -3.78 16.80
N HIS A 23 -6.81 -2.85 17.72
CA HIS A 23 -8.07 -2.11 17.71
C HIS A 23 -7.98 -0.83 16.86
N ILE A 24 -8.47 -0.91 15.62
CA ILE A 24 -8.39 0.18 14.63
C ILE A 24 -8.86 1.55 15.14
N PHE A 25 -9.88 1.60 16.01
CA PHE A 25 -10.36 2.86 16.57
C PHE A 25 -9.60 3.30 17.81
N GLY A 26 -9.43 2.39 18.78
CA GLY A 26 -8.85 2.72 20.08
C GLY A 26 -7.35 2.94 20.00
N ASP A 27 -6.66 2.09 19.25
CA ASP A 27 -5.22 2.06 19.19
C ASP A 27 -4.67 2.91 18.05
N ILE A 28 -5.25 2.79 16.86
CA ILE A 28 -4.69 3.40 15.66
C ILE A 28 -5.25 4.80 15.46
N LEU A 29 -6.57 4.93 15.28
CA LEU A 29 -7.20 6.20 14.94
C LEU A 29 -6.99 7.26 16.03
N LYS A 30 -7.17 6.91 17.32
CA LYS A 30 -6.97 7.87 18.41
C LYS A 30 -5.51 8.28 18.56
N SER A 31 -4.56 7.36 18.52
CA SER A 31 -3.13 7.67 18.67
C SER A 31 -2.61 8.50 17.49
N LYS A 32 -3.08 8.21 16.28
CA LYS A 32 -2.72 8.98 15.08
C LYS A 32 -3.28 10.41 15.15
N LYS A 33 -4.58 10.56 15.41
CA LYS A 33 -5.25 11.87 15.38
C LYS A 33 -4.92 12.78 16.56
N ARG A 34 -4.81 12.23 17.77
CA ARG A 34 -4.67 13.07 18.98
C ARG A 34 -3.22 13.41 19.33
N GLN A 35 -2.28 12.61 18.84
CA GLN A 35 -0.89 12.63 19.33
C GLN A 35 0.14 12.56 18.20
N GLY A 36 -0.30 12.35 16.95
CA GLY A 36 0.60 12.23 15.80
C GLY A 36 1.54 11.03 15.87
N TRP A 37 1.17 9.98 16.62
CA TRP A 37 1.99 8.78 16.76
C TRP A 37 2.11 8.03 15.44
N ARG A 38 3.24 7.36 15.22
CA ARG A 38 3.35 6.37 14.15
C ARG A 38 2.58 5.12 14.57
N THR A 39 1.87 4.50 13.64
CA THR A 39 0.93 3.43 13.95
C THR A 39 1.21 2.16 13.18
N PHE A 40 1.11 1.02 13.87
CA PHE A 40 1.17 -0.31 13.27
C PHE A 40 -0.08 -1.10 13.67
N LEU A 41 -0.89 -1.48 12.68
CA LEU A 41 -2.08 -2.28 12.90
C LEU A 41 -1.79 -3.78 12.71
N VAL A 42 -2.00 -4.56 13.76
CA VAL A 42 -2.02 -6.04 13.69
C VAL A 42 -3.40 -6.48 13.22
N VAL A 43 -3.47 -7.23 12.12
CA VAL A 43 -4.72 -7.80 11.60
C VAL A 43 -4.56 -9.32 11.45
N PRO A 44 -4.84 -10.12 12.50
CA PRO A 44 -4.60 -11.56 12.48
C PRO A 44 -5.27 -12.29 11.30
N GLU A 45 -6.45 -11.83 10.89
CA GLU A 45 -7.23 -12.36 9.76
C GLU A 45 -6.50 -12.20 8.42
N LEU A 46 -5.55 -11.26 8.32
CA LEU A 46 -4.80 -10.98 7.10
C LEU A 46 -4.08 -12.21 6.56
N ALA A 47 -3.59 -13.11 7.44
CA ALA A 47 -2.92 -14.33 6.99
C ALA A 47 -3.84 -15.23 6.16
N ARG A 48 -5.09 -15.42 6.60
CA ARG A 48 -6.11 -16.19 5.87
C ARG A 48 -6.59 -15.43 4.63
N GLU A 49 -6.79 -14.12 4.75
CA GLU A 49 -7.19 -13.25 3.64
C GLU A 49 -6.19 -13.33 2.49
N LEU A 50 -4.88 -13.23 2.76
CA LEU A 50 -3.83 -13.35 1.75
C LEU A 50 -3.85 -14.72 1.07
N GLN A 51 -4.05 -15.80 1.83
CA GLN A 51 -4.15 -17.14 1.26
C GLN A 51 -5.32 -17.23 0.26
N VAL A 52 -6.52 -16.84 0.67
CA VAL A 52 -7.71 -16.88 -0.20
C VAL A 52 -7.53 -15.94 -1.39
N TRP A 53 -6.96 -14.74 -1.18
CA TRP A 53 -6.68 -13.77 -2.23
C TRP A 53 -5.75 -14.34 -3.31
N THR A 54 -4.71 -15.07 -2.92
CA THR A 54 -3.80 -15.73 -3.86
C THR A 54 -4.45 -16.92 -4.55
N GLU A 55 -5.18 -17.77 -3.82
CA GLU A 55 -5.83 -18.96 -4.39
C GLU A 55 -7.00 -18.65 -5.33
N LYS A 56 -7.67 -17.50 -5.12
CA LYS A 56 -8.88 -17.09 -5.84
C LYS A 56 -8.68 -15.85 -6.71
N SER A 57 -7.45 -15.56 -7.12
CA SER A 57 -7.11 -14.40 -7.94
C SER A 57 -7.89 -14.37 -9.27
N GLU A 58 -8.19 -15.54 -9.83
CA GLU A 58 -8.95 -15.69 -11.09
C GLU A 58 -10.35 -15.05 -11.00
N LEU A 59 -11.06 -15.21 -9.88
CA LEU A 59 -12.38 -14.60 -9.67
C LEU A 59 -12.29 -13.08 -9.64
N PHE A 60 -11.23 -12.54 -9.04
CA PHE A 60 -11.00 -11.11 -9.00
C PHE A 60 -10.63 -10.56 -10.38
N GLU A 61 -9.84 -11.29 -11.16
CA GLU A 61 -9.51 -10.92 -12.54
C GLU A 61 -10.74 -10.97 -13.46
N GLU A 62 -11.61 -11.97 -13.32
CA GLU A 62 -12.89 -12.04 -14.03
C GLU A 62 -13.77 -10.83 -13.67
N LEU A 63 -13.91 -10.52 -12.38
CA LEU A 63 -14.69 -9.38 -11.92
C LEU A 63 -14.16 -8.06 -12.51
N ARG A 64 -12.84 -7.87 -12.50
CA ARG A 64 -12.17 -6.71 -13.11
C ARG A 64 -12.43 -6.65 -14.61
N SER A 65 -12.35 -7.78 -15.31
CA SER A 65 -12.60 -7.82 -16.75
C SER A 65 -14.04 -7.44 -17.09
N LEU A 66 -15.01 -7.85 -16.27
CA LEU A 66 -16.42 -7.48 -16.44
C LEU A 66 -16.65 -5.98 -16.19
N ASP A 67 -16.00 -5.42 -15.17
CA ASP A 67 -16.07 -3.97 -14.87
C ASP A 67 -15.46 -3.14 -16.03
N LEU A 68 -14.34 -3.59 -16.61
CA LEU A 68 -13.74 -2.94 -17.78
C LEU A 68 -14.63 -3.04 -19.03
N PHE A 69 -15.16 -4.23 -19.31
CA PHE A 69 -16.07 -4.43 -20.44
C PHE A 69 -17.33 -3.57 -20.31
N LEU A 70 -17.86 -3.43 -19.08
CA LEU A 70 -18.97 -2.53 -18.82
C LEU A 70 -18.59 -1.07 -19.13
N ALA A 71 -17.39 -0.63 -18.78
CA ALA A 71 -16.91 0.71 -19.09
C ALA A 71 -16.76 0.95 -20.60
N GLU A 72 -16.26 -0.03 -21.36
CA GLU A 72 -16.12 0.02 -22.82
C GLU A 72 -17.47 0.22 -23.52
N LEU A 73 -18.52 -0.47 -23.06
CA LEU A 73 -19.88 -0.30 -23.61
C LEU A 73 -20.42 1.13 -23.45
N TYR A 74 -19.98 1.84 -22.42
CA TYR A 74 -20.38 3.23 -22.15
C TYR A 74 -19.44 4.26 -22.76
N GLN A 75 -18.24 3.88 -23.21
CA GLN A 75 -17.18 4.80 -23.61
C GLN A 75 -17.56 5.72 -24.78
N HIS A 76 -18.38 5.22 -25.71
CA HIS A 76 -18.76 5.95 -26.92
C HIS A 76 -20.16 6.57 -26.85
N LEU A 77 -20.86 6.42 -25.72
CA LEU A 77 -22.18 7.01 -25.51
C LEU A 77 -22.01 8.45 -25.03
N ASP A 78 -22.31 9.40 -25.90
CA ASP A 78 -22.32 10.82 -25.58
C ASP A 78 -23.72 11.30 -25.17
N SER A 79 -23.83 12.56 -24.76
CA SER A 79 -25.11 13.19 -24.37
C SER A 79 -26.15 13.25 -25.49
N GLY A 80 -25.78 12.98 -26.75
CA GLY A 80 -26.68 12.92 -27.90
C GLY A 80 -27.20 11.51 -28.20
N SER A 81 -26.59 10.48 -27.63
CA SER A 81 -27.00 9.09 -27.82
C SER A 81 -28.33 8.78 -27.13
N SER A 82 -29.27 8.23 -27.90
CA SER A 82 -30.52 7.66 -27.35
C SER A 82 -30.41 6.14 -27.12
N GLU A 83 -29.29 5.54 -27.52
CA GLU A 83 -29.02 4.12 -27.34
C GLU A 83 -28.69 3.81 -25.88
N ARG A 84 -29.31 2.76 -25.37
CA ARG A 84 -29.03 2.23 -24.03
C ARG A 84 -28.63 0.77 -24.19
N PRO A 85 -27.34 0.43 -24.00
CA PRO A 85 -26.90 -0.94 -24.11
C PRO A 85 -27.61 -1.80 -23.06
N ASP A 86 -27.99 -3.03 -23.44
CA ASP A 86 -28.53 -3.99 -22.48
C ASP A 86 -27.39 -4.59 -21.66
N ILE A 87 -27.27 -4.12 -20.43
CA ILE A 87 -26.24 -4.54 -19.46
C ILE A 87 -26.78 -5.58 -18.46
N SER A 88 -27.99 -6.09 -18.66
CA SER A 88 -28.64 -6.97 -17.69
C SER A 88 -27.88 -8.29 -17.47
N SER A 89 -27.30 -8.85 -18.54
CA SER A 89 -26.46 -10.04 -18.51
C SER A 89 -25.15 -9.81 -17.75
N ILE A 90 -24.45 -8.71 -18.05
CA ILE A 90 -23.17 -8.33 -17.44
C ILE A 90 -23.36 -8.04 -15.95
N LYS A 91 -24.38 -7.25 -15.59
CA LYS A 91 -24.71 -6.99 -14.18
C LYS A 91 -24.98 -8.27 -13.40
N ARG A 92 -25.68 -9.23 -14.00
CA ARG A 92 -25.95 -10.53 -13.38
C ARG A 92 -24.68 -11.34 -13.20
N GLN A 93 -23.77 -11.32 -14.17
CA GLN A 93 -22.48 -11.99 -14.06
C GLN A 93 -21.61 -11.35 -12.97
N ILE A 94 -21.52 -10.01 -12.92
CA ILE A 94 -20.81 -9.28 -11.85
C ILE A 94 -21.35 -9.68 -10.47
N GLN A 95 -22.68 -9.73 -10.30
CA GLN A 95 -23.30 -10.14 -9.03
C GLN A 95 -22.98 -11.59 -8.68
N LYS A 96 -23.00 -12.50 -9.67
CA LYS A 96 -22.67 -13.91 -9.48
C LYS A 96 -21.22 -14.08 -9.03
N VAL A 97 -20.27 -13.49 -9.76
CA VAL A 97 -18.83 -13.57 -9.46
C VAL A 97 -18.52 -12.92 -8.12
N THR A 98 -19.11 -11.75 -7.83
CA THR A 98 -18.99 -11.09 -6.53
C THR A 98 -19.43 -12.01 -5.39
N HIS A 99 -20.58 -12.66 -5.53
CA HIS A 99 -21.09 -13.58 -4.52
C HIS A 99 -20.18 -14.80 -4.34
N GLU A 100 -19.74 -15.42 -5.44
CA GLU A 100 -18.84 -16.57 -5.42
C GLU A 100 -17.50 -16.23 -4.75
N MET A 101 -16.94 -15.06 -5.06
CA MET A 101 -15.72 -14.57 -4.45
C MET A 101 -15.89 -14.34 -2.95
N ASP A 102 -16.95 -13.65 -2.52
CA ASP A 102 -17.21 -13.37 -1.10
C ASP A 102 -17.38 -14.67 -0.30
N MET A 103 -18.08 -15.66 -0.86
CA MET A 103 -18.27 -16.97 -0.20
C MET A 103 -16.97 -17.73 0.04
N CYS A 104 -15.88 -17.44 -0.69
CA CYS A 104 -14.57 -18.04 -0.43
C CYS A 104 -13.96 -17.59 0.91
N TYR A 105 -14.28 -16.37 1.37
CA TYR A 105 -13.80 -15.83 2.65
C TYR A 105 -14.70 -16.23 3.81
N GLY A 106 -16.01 -16.36 3.56
CA GLY A 106 -17.02 -16.81 4.50
C GLY A 106 -18.38 -16.19 4.21
N LYS A 107 -19.36 -16.42 5.08
CA LYS A 107 -20.74 -15.92 4.87
C LYS A 107 -20.85 -14.39 4.76
N MET A 108 -19.93 -13.66 5.37
CA MET A 108 -19.89 -12.19 5.35
C MET A 108 -18.85 -11.62 4.37
N GLY A 109 -18.19 -12.46 3.56
CA GLY A 109 -17.17 -11.98 2.63
C GLY A 109 -15.82 -11.70 3.29
N SER A 110 -14.98 -10.97 2.57
CA SER A 110 -13.67 -10.52 3.02
C SER A 110 -13.80 -9.36 4.00
N LEU A 111 -12.88 -9.28 4.96
CA LEU A 111 -12.73 -8.14 5.85
C LEU A 111 -12.45 -6.85 5.07
N PHE A 112 -11.78 -6.95 3.93
CA PHE A 112 -11.29 -5.79 3.17
C PHE A 112 -12.20 -5.36 2.01
N ARG A 113 -13.04 -6.26 1.49
CA ARG A 113 -13.84 -5.97 0.29
C ARG A 113 -15.08 -6.85 0.13
N CYS A 114 -15.99 -6.36 -0.70
CA CYS A 114 -17.10 -7.09 -1.30
C CYS A 114 -17.04 -6.85 -2.81
N GLY A 115 -16.64 -7.87 -3.58
CA GLY A 115 -16.35 -7.70 -5.00
C GLY A 115 -15.24 -6.67 -5.26
N SER A 116 -15.52 -5.69 -6.12
CA SER A 116 -14.63 -4.58 -6.45
C SER A 116 -14.65 -3.43 -5.43
N ARG A 117 -15.54 -3.48 -4.42
CA ARG A 117 -15.74 -2.40 -3.45
C ARG A 117 -15.01 -2.69 -2.14
N GLN A 118 -14.24 -1.72 -1.65
CA GLN A 118 -13.59 -1.79 -0.34
C GLN A 118 -14.59 -1.62 0.81
N THR A 119 -14.33 -2.29 1.94
CA THR A 119 -15.10 -2.12 3.18
C THR A 119 -14.67 -0.85 3.92
N LEU A 120 -15.49 -0.43 4.91
CA LEU A 120 -15.12 0.65 5.82
C LEU A 120 -13.82 0.34 6.57
N PHE A 121 -13.61 -0.91 6.99
CA PHE A 121 -12.40 -1.33 7.67
C PHE A 121 -11.15 -1.12 6.79
N ALA A 122 -11.20 -1.53 5.52
CA ALA A 122 -10.11 -1.31 4.58
C ALA A 122 -9.79 0.19 4.40
N SER A 123 -10.81 1.02 4.23
CA SER A 123 -10.62 2.47 4.08
C SER A 123 -10.03 3.12 5.34
N GLN A 124 -10.42 2.67 6.52
CA GLN A 124 -9.86 3.16 7.78
C GLN A 124 -8.42 2.71 7.98
N LEU A 125 -8.12 1.45 7.64
CA LEU A 125 -6.76 0.91 7.72
C LEU A 125 -5.82 1.72 6.82
N MET A 126 -6.21 1.92 5.55
CA MET A 126 -5.43 2.69 4.58
C MET A 126 -5.28 4.18 4.93
N ARG A 127 -6.10 4.72 5.82
CA ARG A 127 -6.01 6.13 6.22
C ARG A 127 -5.20 6.32 7.51
N TYR A 128 -5.35 5.43 8.48
CA TYR A 128 -4.87 5.67 9.85
C TYR A 128 -3.69 4.81 10.27
N ALA A 129 -3.49 3.62 9.67
CA ALA A 129 -2.35 2.77 9.97
C ALA A 129 -1.19 3.14 9.04
N ASP A 130 -0.03 3.53 9.58
CA ASP A 130 1.16 3.74 8.73
C ASP A 130 1.71 2.41 8.19
N LEU A 131 1.62 1.37 9.02
CA LEU A 131 2.06 0.03 8.72
C LEU A 131 0.96 -0.97 9.15
N TYR A 132 0.85 -2.09 8.45
CA TYR A 132 0.00 -3.20 8.90
C TYR A 132 0.60 -4.56 8.53
N ALA A 133 0.28 -5.58 9.32
CA ALA A 133 0.65 -6.97 9.05
C ALA A 133 -0.25 -7.95 9.80
N ALA A 134 -0.12 -9.23 9.49
CA ALA A 134 -0.81 -10.30 10.22
C ALA A 134 -0.31 -10.46 11.66
N SER A 135 0.97 -10.16 11.90
CA SER A 135 1.61 -10.21 13.20
C SER A 135 2.71 -9.17 13.31
N PHE A 136 2.92 -8.64 14.52
CA PHE A 136 4.06 -7.76 14.83
C PHE A 136 5.40 -8.49 14.73
N ILE A 137 5.40 -9.84 14.80
CA ILE A 137 6.62 -10.66 14.66
C ILE A 137 7.29 -10.43 13.30
N ASN A 138 6.54 -9.98 12.29
CA ASN A 138 7.07 -9.71 10.96
C ASN A 138 8.20 -8.66 10.97
N PHE A 139 8.29 -7.80 12.00
CA PHE A 139 9.43 -6.88 12.17
C PHE A 139 10.77 -7.59 12.35
N LEU A 140 10.79 -8.83 12.87
CA LEU A 140 12.04 -9.58 13.04
C LEU A 140 12.74 -9.89 11.71
N TYR A 141 12.02 -9.83 10.59
CA TYR A 141 12.58 -10.03 9.25
C TYR A 141 13.21 -8.75 8.67
N TYR A 142 13.12 -7.62 9.36
CA TYR A 142 13.66 -6.33 8.90
C TYR A 142 14.74 -5.81 9.87
N PRO A 143 15.79 -5.12 9.36
CA PRO A 143 16.74 -4.45 10.24
C PRO A 143 16.10 -3.25 10.94
N PHE A 144 16.59 -2.86 12.11
CA PHE A 144 16.10 -1.69 12.84
C PHE A 144 16.26 -0.35 12.09
N SER A 145 17.17 -0.29 11.11
CA SER A 145 17.39 0.87 10.24
C SER A 145 16.59 0.80 8.92
N TYR A 146 15.60 -0.10 8.82
CA TYR A 146 14.80 -0.24 7.61
C TYR A 146 13.91 0.98 7.38
N LEU A 147 13.90 1.46 6.13
CA LEU A 147 13.01 2.53 5.69
C LEU A 147 11.81 1.93 4.95
N PHE A 148 10.66 1.85 5.61
CA PHE A 148 9.40 1.48 4.98
C PHE A 148 8.97 2.55 3.98
N ARG A 149 8.72 2.15 2.72
CA ARG A 149 8.33 3.05 1.63
C ARG A 149 7.00 2.63 1.05
N ALA A 150 6.11 3.60 0.89
CA ALA A 150 4.88 3.46 0.11
C ALA A 150 5.00 4.30 -1.18
N PRO A 151 4.41 3.87 -2.31
CA PRO A 151 4.33 4.68 -3.51
C PRO A 151 3.60 6.01 -3.24
N PRO A 152 3.98 7.12 -3.90
CA PRO A 152 3.27 8.38 -3.78
C PRO A 152 1.84 8.25 -4.32
N VAL A 153 0.87 8.85 -3.63
CA VAL A 153 -0.52 8.91 -4.08
C VAL A 153 -0.65 10.04 -5.08
N LEU A 154 -1.01 9.69 -6.32
CA LEU A 154 -1.26 10.65 -7.38
C LEU A 154 -2.76 10.98 -7.46
N MET A 155 -3.07 12.25 -7.67
CA MET A 155 -4.43 12.68 -8.00
C MET A 155 -4.80 12.22 -9.41
N ALA A 156 -6.10 12.09 -9.69
CA ALA A 156 -6.57 11.55 -10.96
C ALA A 156 -5.98 12.29 -12.19
N HIS A 157 -5.84 13.61 -12.12
CA HIS A 157 -5.28 14.42 -13.20
C HIS A 157 -3.75 14.30 -13.35
N GLU A 158 -3.04 13.89 -12.30
CA GLU A 158 -1.60 13.64 -12.34
C GLU A 158 -1.30 12.28 -13.01
N SER A 159 -2.21 11.31 -12.86
CA SER A 159 -2.08 9.98 -13.46
C SER A 159 -2.28 9.95 -14.97
N THR A 160 -2.96 10.95 -15.54
CA THR A 160 -3.23 11.04 -16.99
C THR A 160 -2.06 11.62 -17.80
N VAL A 161 -1.08 12.21 -17.12
CA VAL A 161 0.08 12.81 -17.78
C VAL A 161 1.22 11.80 -17.73
N GLU A 162 1.46 11.11 -18.84
CA GLU A 162 2.72 10.37 -18.98
C GLU A 162 3.86 11.40 -19.01
N HIS A 163 4.65 11.44 -17.95
CA HIS A 163 5.95 12.08 -18.03
C HIS A 163 6.78 11.24 -19.00
N SER A 164 6.84 11.67 -20.26
CA SER A 164 7.77 11.15 -21.26
C SER A 164 9.12 10.99 -20.57
N ARG A 165 9.59 9.75 -20.45
CA ARG A 165 10.93 9.46 -19.96
C ARG A 165 11.88 10.13 -20.93
N LEU A 166 12.33 11.35 -20.62
CA LEU A 166 13.59 11.83 -21.18
C LEU A 166 14.61 10.77 -20.81
N ASP A 167 15.24 10.23 -21.86
CA ASP A 167 16.10 9.06 -21.83
C ASP A 167 16.90 8.95 -20.54
N THR A 168 16.77 7.78 -19.90
CA THR A 168 17.65 7.35 -18.82
C THR A 168 19.00 6.98 -19.41
N GLY A 169 19.68 7.96 -20.02
CA GLY A 169 21.05 7.88 -20.52
C GLY A 169 22.07 8.61 -19.65
N GLU A 170 21.65 9.54 -18.77
CA GLU A 170 22.60 10.45 -18.10
C GLU A 170 22.38 10.64 -16.57
N VAL A 171 21.59 9.80 -15.90
CA VAL A 171 21.47 9.89 -14.42
C VAL A 171 22.49 9.02 -13.68
N GLY A 172 23.19 8.11 -14.37
CA GLY A 172 24.26 7.29 -13.80
C GLY A 172 25.53 8.05 -13.42
N THR A 173 25.72 9.26 -13.93
CA THR A 173 27.00 9.99 -13.81
C THR A 173 27.00 11.04 -12.68
N ALA A 174 25.83 11.45 -12.17
CA ALA A 174 25.73 12.51 -11.15
C ALA A 174 25.73 11.99 -9.70
N LEU A 175 25.28 10.76 -9.45
CA LEU A 175 25.24 10.18 -8.11
C LEU A 175 26.59 9.62 -7.64
N ALA A 176 27.43 9.15 -8.57
CA ALA A 176 28.73 8.57 -8.26
C ALA A 176 29.75 9.58 -7.66
N PRO A 177 29.86 10.84 -8.15
CA PRO A 177 30.77 11.84 -7.58
C PRO A 177 30.37 12.32 -6.18
N TRP A 178 29.06 12.41 -5.89
CA TRP A 178 28.57 12.92 -4.60
C TRP A 178 28.77 11.91 -3.46
N LEU A 179 28.54 10.62 -3.72
CA LEU A 179 28.82 9.54 -2.77
C LEU A 179 30.32 9.37 -2.49
N ALA A 180 31.19 9.77 -3.43
CA ALA A 180 32.63 9.71 -3.26
C ALA A 180 33.20 10.85 -2.39
N GLN A 181 32.52 12.01 -2.31
CA GLN A 181 32.99 13.17 -1.53
C GLN A 181 32.70 13.08 -0.03
N HIS A 182 31.73 12.26 0.39
CA HIS A 182 31.31 12.17 1.80
C HIS A 182 31.77 10.92 2.53
N ASN A 183 32.69 10.12 1.96
CA ASN A 183 33.22 8.93 2.61
C ASN A 183 34.65 9.18 3.12
N HIS A 184 34.78 9.63 4.37
CA HIS A 184 36.08 9.64 5.07
C HIS A 184 36.45 8.22 5.53
N PRO A 185 37.74 7.80 5.41
CA PRO A 185 38.14 6.43 5.67
C PRO A 185 38.41 6.19 7.16
N GLY A 186 37.66 5.26 7.77
CA GLY A 186 37.92 4.74 9.10
C GLY A 186 38.04 3.22 9.09
N HIS A 187 39.28 2.74 9.24
CA HIS A 187 39.72 1.39 9.64
C HIS A 187 39.37 0.19 8.73
N GLN A 188 40.40 -0.26 8.01
CA GLN A 188 40.51 -1.59 7.43
C GLN A 188 40.62 -2.66 8.52
N VAL A 189 39.83 -3.74 8.39
CA VAL A 189 40.24 -5.07 8.85
C VAL A 189 39.99 -6.04 7.70
N GLY A 190 41.07 -6.68 7.25
CA GLY A 190 41.07 -7.59 6.10
C GLY A 190 40.51 -8.97 6.43
N GLY A 191 39.83 -9.56 5.46
CA GLY A 191 39.39 -10.94 5.48
C GLY A 191 38.97 -11.39 4.08
N ARG A 192 39.88 -12.07 3.38
CA ARG A 192 39.62 -12.75 2.09
C ARG A 192 38.57 -13.86 2.29
N GLY A 193 37.58 -13.95 1.40
CA GLY A 193 36.69 -15.11 1.37
C GLY A 193 35.59 -15.04 0.31
N GLN A 194 35.88 -15.61 -0.86
CA GLN A 194 34.97 -16.24 -1.84
C GLN A 194 33.80 -15.43 -2.44
N ARG A 195 33.93 -15.24 -3.75
CA ARG A 195 32.99 -14.62 -4.68
C ARG A 195 31.83 -15.60 -4.99
N GLY A 196 30.74 -15.52 -4.24
CA GLY A 196 29.46 -16.11 -4.62
C GLY A 196 28.73 -15.21 -5.62
N ARG A 197 28.29 -15.76 -6.75
CA ARG A 197 27.45 -15.08 -7.76
C ARG A 197 26.21 -14.50 -7.08
N ILE A 198 26.12 -13.18 -7.02
CA ILE A 198 24.87 -12.48 -6.75
C ILE A 198 24.08 -12.56 -8.06
N GLY A 199 22.96 -13.27 -8.03
CA GLY A 199 22.03 -13.36 -9.15
C GLY A 199 21.59 -11.97 -9.58
N GLU A 200 21.42 -11.80 -10.89
CA GLU A 200 20.85 -10.63 -11.53
C GLU A 200 19.63 -10.12 -10.77
N LEU A 201 19.73 -8.92 -10.18
CA LEU A 201 18.57 -8.16 -9.78
C LEU A 201 17.78 -7.84 -11.05
N GLN A 202 16.69 -8.57 -11.25
CA GLN A 202 15.67 -8.27 -12.24
C GLN A 202 15.25 -6.81 -12.14
N HIS A 203 15.33 -6.18 -13.29
CA HIS A 203 15.21 -4.77 -13.55
C HIS A 203 13.71 -4.54 -13.72
N TRP A 204 13.09 -3.73 -12.87
CA TRP A 204 11.66 -3.41 -12.98
C TRP A 204 11.45 -2.41 -14.14
N PRO A 205 10.61 -2.72 -15.13
CA PRO A 205 10.31 -1.77 -16.20
C PRO A 205 9.43 -0.65 -15.66
N PRO A 206 9.43 0.52 -16.29
CA PRO A 206 8.62 1.63 -15.82
C PRO A 206 7.14 1.45 -16.10
N ALA A 207 6.32 1.74 -15.10
CA ALA A 207 4.87 1.80 -15.22
C ALA A 207 4.48 2.96 -16.15
N ALA A 208 4.07 2.60 -17.37
CA ALA A 208 3.26 3.42 -18.25
C ALA A 208 1.80 2.97 -18.08
N GLY A 209 0.87 3.93 -18.07
CA GLY A 209 -0.58 3.75 -18.17
C GLY A 209 -1.25 2.63 -17.36
N GLY A 210 -1.91 3.01 -16.26
CA GLY A 210 -3.16 2.41 -15.77
C GLY A 210 -3.38 0.90 -15.96
N VAL A 211 -2.58 0.04 -15.31
CA VAL A 211 -2.92 -1.37 -15.10
C VAL A 211 -2.38 -1.81 -13.74
N LEU A 212 -3.25 -2.11 -12.79
CA LEU A 212 -2.88 -2.91 -11.62
C LEU A 212 -2.61 -4.35 -12.11
N CYS A 213 -1.38 -4.64 -12.57
CA CYS A 213 -0.94 -6.01 -12.82
C CYS A 213 -0.88 -6.77 -11.49
N PRO A 214 -1.55 -7.93 -11.35
CA PRO A 214 -1.53 -8.72 -10.12
C PRO A 214 -0.40 -9.76 -10.18
N LEU A 215 0.84 -9.38 -10.47
CA LEU A 215 1.95 -10.35 -10.55
C LEU A 215 3.25 -9.76 -9.98
N SER A 216 3.22 -9.52 -8.68
CA SER A 216 4.28 -9.87 -7.72
C SER A 216 3.77 -9.44 -6.34
N LEU A 217 2.88 -10.25 -5.75
CA LEU A 217 2.57 -10.07 -4.32
C LEU A 217 3.87 -10.28 -3.55
N PRO A 218 4.22 -9.39 -2.59
CA PRO A 218 5.31 -9.68 -1.68
C PRO A 218 4.98 -10.99 -0.92
N PRO A 219 5.99 -11.78 -0.50
CA PRO A 219 5.77 -13.02 0.23
C PRO A 219 4.82 -12.79 1.43
N PRO A 220 4.07 -13.81 1.87
CA PRO A 220 2.97 -13.70 2.85
C PRO A 220 3.35 -13.18 4.26
N SER A 221 4.58 -12.71 4.42
CA SER A 221 5.22 -12.29 5.67
C SER A 221 5.66 -10.82 5.70
N GLN A 222 5.27 -9.99 4.72
CA GLN A 222 5.74 -8.59 4.68
C GLN A 222 4.85 -7.61 5.45
N VAL A 223 5.51 -6.76 6.25
CA VAL A 223 4.91 -5.54 6.80
C VAL A 223 4.65 -4.59 5.64
N THR A 224 3.41 -4.14 5.49
CA THR A 224 3.02 -3.29 4.35
C THR A 224 2.95 -1.84 4.79
N ALA A 225 3.64 -0.97 4.05
CA ALA A 225 3.60 0.46 4.26
C ALA A 225 2.40 1.08 3.55
N VAL A 226 1.69 1.95 4.25
CA VAL A 226 0.56 2.71 3.74
C VAL A 226 1.06 4.12 3.41
N PRO A 227 0.70 4.68 2.24
CA PRO A 227 1.09 6.03 1.91
C PRO A 227 0.47 7.03 2.90
N PRO A 228 1.22 8.07 3.32
CA PRO A 228 0.66 9.11 4.18
C PRO A 228 -0.46 9.84 3.44
N ASP A 229 -1.55 10.15 4.15
CA ASP A 229 -2.63 10.98 3.63
C ASP A 229 -2.08 12.40 3.37
N SER A 230 -2.18 12.89 2.14
CA SER A 230 -1.70 14.21 1.72
C SER A 230 -2.55 15.35 2.26
N SER A 231 -3.65 15.06 2.97
CA SER A 231 -4.39 16.06 3.74
C SER A 231 -3.56 16.45 4.97
N GLY A 232 -2.60 17.35 4.76
CA GLY A 232 -1.90 18.04 5.84
C GLY A 232 -2.90 18.84 6.66
N GLU A 233 -3.32 18.27 7.78
CA GLU A 233 -3.73 19.08 8.93
C GLU A 233 -2.42 19.60 9.56
N GLU A 234 -1.88 20.68 8.98
CA GLU A 234 -1.12 21.64 9.79
C GLU A 234 -2.16 22.28 10.72
N GLU A 235 -2.37 21.67 11.89
CA GLU A 235 -2.93 22.40 13.03
C GLU A 235 -1.90 23.48 13.39
N ASP A 236 -2.24 24.71 13.01
CA ASP A 236 -1.64 25.94 13.51
C ASP A 236 -1.74 25.90 15.05
N ASP A 237 -0.61 25.63 15.70
CA ASP A 237 -0.42 25.79 17.15
C ASP A 237 -0.53 27.29 17.48
N GLY A 238 -1.77 27.81 17.47
CA GLY A 238 -2.11 29.12 17.99
C GLY A 238 -2.11 29.08 19.51
N GLU A 239 -0.93 29.27 20.11
CA GLU A 239 -0.78 29.52 21.54
C GLU A 239 -0.64 31.04 21.81
N ALA A 240 -1.43 31.50 22.80
CA ALA A 240 -1.48 32.81 23.48
C ALA A 240 -2.31 33.95 22.87
#